data_AF-A0A3N5ZKG4-F1
#
_entry.id   AF-A0A3N5ZKG4-F1
#
_cell.length_a   1.000
_cell.length_b   1.000
_cell.length_c   1.000
_cell.angle_alpha   90.00
_cell.angle_beta   90.00
_cell.angle_gamma   90.00
#
_symmetry.space_group_name_H-M   'P 1'
#
loop_
_entity.id
_entity.type
_entity.pdbx_description
1 polymer ?
#
loop_
_entity_poly.entity_id
_entity_poly.type
_entity_poly.pdbx_seq_one_letter_code
_entity_poly.pdbx_strand_id
1 'polypeptide(L)'
;MLNIVKPNGKTALYDSVIWVSKNMFKDKVGKKLIVLLTDGIDTASRSSFQEMMKVTRDQGITLYPIIYTNQYIENYRKNLKSVPGFRRPRSVSNDFHNLILMQNRFIDQSLRFGGRTIFSNAFSDLHNIYGDIIHEMKSQYVMMYQSTDLDAVKRDVKIETKKRPGRIFIEISH
;
A
#
# COMPACT_ATOMS: atom_id res chain seq x y z
N MET A 1 10.53 -10.39 21.94
CA MET A 1 10.10 -11.79 21.76
C MET A 1 8.63 -11.79 21.36
N LEU A 2 8.31 -12.11 20.10
CA LEU A 2 6.94 -12.31 19.62
C LEU A 2 6.70 -13.82 19.56
N ASN A 3 6.50 -14.44 20.73
CA ASN A 3 6.19 -15.86 20.81
C ASN A 3 4.67 -16.04 20.88
N ILE A 4 4.16 -16.73 19.85
CA ILE A 4 2.87 -17.43 19.82
C ILE A 4 1.65 -16.51 19.73
N VAL A 5 1.37 -16.03 18.51
CA VAL A 5 0.02 -15.66 18.10
C VAL A 5 -0.51 -16.80 17.24
N LYS A 6 -1.53 -17.52 17.70
CA LYS A 6 -2.28 -18.48 16.86
C LYS A 6 -3.26 -17.66 16.00
N PRO A 7 -3.09 -17.59 14.68
CA PRO A 7 -4.07 -16.92 13.82
C PRO A 7 -5.33 -17.78 13.74
N ASN A 8 -6.46 -17.28 14.23
CA ASN A 8 -7.78 -17.94 14.15
C ASN A 8 -8.37 -17.94 12.72
N GLY A 9 -7.53 -17.99 11.68
CA GLY A 9 -7.94 -18.04 10.27
C GLY A 9 -8.62 -16.78 9.73
N LYS A 10 -8.61 -15.68 10.49
CA LYS A 10 -9.24 -14.40 10.14
C LYS A 10 -8.21 -13.28 10.22
N THR A 11 -8.16 -12.46 9.18
CA THR A 11 -7.27 -11.30 9.09
C THR A 11 -8.13 -10.04 9.08
N ALA A 12 -8.20 -9.34 10.21
CA ALA A 12 -8.85 -8.04 10.33
C ALA A 12 -7.82 -6.92 10.11
N LEU A 13 -7.27 -6.90 8.90
CA LEU A 13 -6.19 -6.01 8.49
C LEU A 13 -6.59 -4.54 8.62
N TYR A 14 -7.76 -4.16 8.07
CA TYR A 14 -8.20 -2.77 8.06
C TYR A 14 -8.49 -2.27 9.48
N ASP A 15 -9.19 -3.06 10.28
CA ASP A 15 -9.48 -2.73 11.69
C ASP A 15 -8.17 -2.58 12.49
N SER A 16 -7.18 -3.44 12.25
CA SER A 16 -5.88 -3.39 12.92
C SER A 16 -5.11 -2.10 12.57
N VAL A 17 -5.06 -1.74 11.29
CA VAL A 17 -4.38 -0.51 10.84
C VAL A 17 -5.08 0.74 11.39
N ILE A 18 -6.41 0.77 11.41
CA ILE A 18 -7.18 1.86 12.02
C ILE A 18 -6.85 1.98 13.50
N TRP A 19 -6.86 0.86 14.23
CA TRP A 19 -6.58 0.84 15.65
C TRP A 19 -5.17 1.35 15.96
N VAL A 20 -4.16 0.86 15.22
CA VAL A 20 -2.77 1.32 15.36
C VAL A 20 -2.66 2.81 15.06
N SER A 21 -3.29 3.27 13.98
CA SER A 21 -3.27 4.68 13.57
C SER A 21 -3.84 5.61 14.64
N LYS A 22 -4.94 5.20 15.29
CA LYS A 22 -5.61 5.98 16.33
C LYS A 22 -4.89 5.95 17.68
N ASN A 23 -4.16 4.89 18.00
CA ASN A 23 -3.68 4.64 19.36
C ASN A 23 -2.17 4.70 19.54
N MET A 24 -1.37 4.26 18.57
CA MET A 24 0.08 4.12 18.77
C MET A 24 0.89 5.39 18.47
N PHE A 25 0.28 6.38 17.82
CA PHE A 25 0.95 7.59 17.36
C PHE A 25 0.51 8.88 18.07
N LYS A 26 -0.31 8.80 19.12
CA LYS A 26 -0.88 9.98 19.80
C LYS A 26 0.20 10.95 20.28
N ASP A 27 1.26 10.43 20.88
CA ASP A 27 2.35 11.24 21.47
C ASP A 27 3.62 11.27 20.62
N LYS A 28 3.53 10.85 19.35
CA LYS A 28 4.70 10.75 18.46
C LYS A 28 4.77 11.99 17.56
N VAL A 29 5.81 12.79 17.75
CA VAL A 29 6.15 13.94 16.90
C VAL A 29 6.98 13.47 15.70
N GLY A 30 6.78 14.10 14.55
CA GLY A 30 7.52 13.81 13.31
C GLY A 30 6.77 12.90 12.34
N LYS A 31 7.49 12.42 11.32
CA LYS A 31 6.92 11.58 10.26
C LYS A 31 6.52 10.22 10.80
N LYS A 32 5.29 9.79 10.50
CA LYS A 32 4.72 8.53 10.97
C LYS A 32 4.58 7.58 9.78
N LEU A 33 4.98 6.32 9.97
CA LEU A 33 4.69 5.27 9.02
C LEU A 33 4.22 3.99 9.69
N ILE A 34 3.52 3.17 8.91
CA ILE A 34 3.20 1.79 9.25
C ILE A 34 3.78 0.92 8.13
N VAL A 35 4.70 0.02 8.49
CA VAL A 35 5.11 -1.07 7.59
C VAL A 35 4.21 -2.26 7.86
N LEU A 36 3.51 -2.70 6.82
CA LEU A 36 2.53 -3.76 6.92
C LEU A 36 3.06 -5.02 6.25
N LEU A 37 3.41 -6.02 7.06
CA LEU A 37 3.77 -7.36 6.60
C LEU A 37 2.53 -8.24 6.62
N THR A 38 2.01 -8.55 5.43
CA THR A 38 0.81 -9.36 5.27
C THR A 38 0.83 -10.05 3.91
N ASP A 39 0.15 -11.19 3.81
CA ASP A 39 -0.26 -11.79 2.55
C ASP A 39 -1.31 -10.95 1.79
N GLY A 40 -1.79 -9.85 2.37
CA GLY A 40 -2.50 -8.78 1.67
C GLY A 40 -4.01 -8.98 1.58
N ILE A 41 -4.58 -9.85 2.42
CA ILE A 41 -6.00 -10.19 2.36
C ILE A 41 -6.65 -9.89 3.69
N ASP A 42 -7.54 -8.91 3.67
CA ASP A 42 -8.52 -8.75 4.72
C ASP A 42 -9.65 -9.79 4.54
N THR A 43 -9.92 -10.59 5.56
CA THR A 43 -10.98 -11.61 5.53
C THR A 43 -12.01 -11.42 6.64
N ALA A 44 -11.84 -10.41 7.50
CA ALA A 44 -12.62 -10.28 8.71
C ALA A 44 -12.81 -8.86 9.25
N SER A 45 -12.27 -7.82 8.60
CA SER A 45 -12.49 -6.46 9.10
C SER A 45 -13.95 -6.05 8.97
N ARG A 46 -14.40 -5.26 9.94
CA ARG A 46 -15.69 -4.55 9.86
C ARG A 46 -15.55 -3.25 9.08
N SER A 47 -14.38 -2.61 9.16
CA SER A 47 -14.06 -1.40 8.41
C SER A 47 -13.70 -1.68 6.96
N SER A 48 -13.86 -0.66 6.12
CA SER A 48 -13.48 -0.71 4.70
C SER A 48 -12.03 -0.27 4.47
N PHE A 49 -11.48 -0.63 3.30
CA PHE A 49 -10.18 -0.12 2.85
C PHE A 49 -10.16 1.42 2.81
N GLN A 50 -11.23 2.05 2.33
CA GLN A 50 -11.36 3.50 2.23
C GLN A 50 -11.35 4.16 3.61
N GLU A 51 -12.03 3.55 4.58
CA GLU A 51 -12.02 4.03 5.97
C GLU A 51 -10.61 3.95 6.56
N MET A 52 -9.91 2.83 6.34
CA MET A 52 -8.52 2.67 6.76
C MET A 52 -7.63 3.77 6.15
N MET A 53 -7.71 3.98 4.83
CA MET A 53 -6.90 5.01 4.16
C MET A 53 -7.25 6.43 4.59
N LYS A 54 -8.53 6.69 4.88
CA LYS A 54 -8.95 7.98 5.44
C LYS A 54 -8.31 8.20 6.80
N VAL A 55 -8.40 7.23 7.71
CA VAL A 55 -7.83 7.34 9.06
C VAL A 55 -6.31 7.50 9.02
N THR A 56 -5.60 6.73 8.20
CA THR A 56 -4.13 6.87 8.08
C THR A 56 -3.75 8.23 7.54
N ARG A 57 -4.45 8.75 6.52
CA ARG A 57 -4.23 10.09 5.96
C ARG A 57 -4.51 11.19 6.96
N ASP A 58 -5.66 11.15 7.64
CA ASP A 58 -6.05 12.15 8.64
C ASP A 58 -5.02 12.24 9.79
N GLN A 59 -4.31 11.14 10.06
CA GLN A 59 -3.26 11.05 11.08
C GLN A 59 -1.85 11.36 10.54
N GLY A 60 -1.70 11.67 9.25
CA GLY A 60 -0.41 11.91 8.62
C GLY A 60 0.50 10.68 8.58
N ILE A 61 -0.07 9.47 8.49
CA ILE A 61 0.65 8.19 8.51
C ILE A 61 0.79 7.65 7.09
N THR A 62 2.02 7.37 6.67
CA THR A 62 2.28 6.68 5.40
C THR A 62 2.25 5.16 5.59
N LEU A 63 1.51 4.45 4.72
CA LEU A 63 1.40 2.99 4.75
C LEU A 63 2.35 2.36 3.71
N TYR A 64 3.15 1.38 4.16
CA TYR A 64 4.06 0.58 3.33
C TYR A 64 3.72 -0.91 3.43
N PRO A 65 2.80 -1.42 2.59
CA PRO A 65 2.58 -2.86 2.51
C PRO A 65 3.76 -3.58 1.88
N ILE A 66 4.32 -4.55 2.60
CA ILE A 66 5.29 -5.52 2.10
C ILE A 66 4.54 -6.82 1.86
N ILE A 67 4.40 -7.19 0.59
CA ILE A 67 3.70 -8.40 0.15
C ILE A 67 4.74 -9.44 -0.25
N TYR A 68 4.66 -10.60 0.39
CA TYR A 68 5.45 -11.75 -0.04
C TYR A 68 5.00 -12.21 -1.43
N THR A 69 5.96 -12.44 -2.31
CA THR A 69 5.73 -12.96 -3.64
C THR A 69 6.79 -13.98 -4.02
N ASN A 70 6.57 -14.72 -5.10
CA ASN A 70 7.58 -15.55 -5.71
C ASN A 70 7.37 -15.56 -7.23
N GLN A 71 8.29 -16.15 -7.98
CA GLN A 71 8.22 -16.16 -9.44
C GLN A 71 6.93 -16.78 -9.98
N TYR A 72 6.39 -17.79 -9.27
CA TYR A 72 5.12 -18.41 -9.63
C TYR A 72 3.93 -17.43 -9.50
N ILE A 73 3.83 -16.74 -8.36
CA ILE A 73 2.80 -15.73 -8.08
C ILE A 73 2.90 -14.58 -9.09
N GLU A 74 4.11 -14.08 -9.35
CA GLU A 74 4.32 -12.97 -10.29
C GLU A 74 3.94 -13.36 -11.73
N ASN A 75 4.33 -14.55 -12.19
CA ASN A 75 3.93 -15.04 -13.51
C ASN A 75 2.42 -15.19 -13.62
N TYR A 76 1.78 -15.73 -12.58
CA TYR A 76 0.33 -15.88 -12.54
C TYR A 76 -0.38 -14.53 -12.58
N ARG A 77 0.06 -13.56 -11.76
CA ARG A 77 -0.46 -12.19 -11.74
C ARG A 77 -0.27 -11.49 -13.09
N LYS A 78 0.89 -11.64 -13.72
CA LYS A 78 1.18 -11.07 -15.04
C LYS A 78 0.22 -11.61 -16.09
N ASN A 79 0.01 -12.94 -16.11
CA ASN A 79 -0.93 -13.55 -17.04
C ASN A 79 -2.37 -13.07 -16.83
N LEU A 80 -2.81 -12.93 -15.57
CA LEU A 80 -4.13 -12.36 -15.26
C LEU A 80 -4.31 -10.93 -15.78
N LYS A 81 -3.28 -10.09 -15.74
CA LYS A 81 -3.36 -8.69 -16.20
C LYS A 81 -3.18 -8.54 -17.71
N SER A 82 -2.34 -9.36 -18.34
CA SER A 82 -1.86 -9.14 -19.71
C SER A 82 -2.49 -10.05 -20.76
N VAL A 83 -3.19 -11.13 -20.38
CA VAL A 83 -3.76 -12.09 -21.32
C VAL A 83 -5.29 -12.01 -21.29
N PRO A 84 -5.95 -11.44 -22.32
CA PRO A 84 -7.40 -11.43 -22.42
C PRO A 84 -7.97 -12.86 -22.37
N GLY A 85 -8.98 -13.07 -21.52
CA GLY A 85 -9.62 -14.39 -21.39
C GLY A 85 -8.73 -15.47 -20.74
N PHE A 86 -7.67 -15.07 -20.02
CA PHE A 86 -6.80 -16.01 -19.32
C PHE A 86 -7.60 -16.99 -18.47
N ARG A 87 -7.52 -18.28 -18.82
CA ARG A 87 -8.16 -19.35 -18.06
C ARG A 87 -7.25 -19.78 -16.92
N ARG A 88 -7.79 -19.75 -15.70
CA ARG A 88 -7.13 -20.30 -14.50
C ARG A 88 -6.67 -21.74 -14.80
N PRO A 89 -5.36 -22.06 -14.66
CA PRO A 89 -4.88 -23.43 -14.80
C PRO A 89 -5.54 -24.36 -13.79
N ARG A 90 -5.78 -25.62 -14.18
CA ARG A 90 -6.40 -26.62 -13.28
C ARG A 90 -5.56 -26.91 -12.02
N SER A 91 -4.25 -26.70 -12.09
CA SER A 91 -3.31 -26.85 -10.97
C SER A 91 -3.39 -25.73 -9.94
N VAL A 92 -4.06 -24.62 -10.25
CA VAL A 92 -4.32 -23.53 -9.33
C VAL A 92 -5.64 -23.80 -8.64
N SER A 93 -5.76 -23.63 -7.31
CA SER A 93 -7.05 -23.74 -6.61
C SER A 93 -7.92 -22.49 -6.82
N ASN A 94 -9.24 -22.59 -6.59
CA ASN A 94 -10.10 -21.40 -6.63
C ASN A 94 -9.72 -20.42 -5.52
N ASP A 95 -9.38 -20.93 -4.34
CA ASP A 95 -9.00 -20.11 -3.19
C ASP A 95 -7.73 -19.32 -3.45
N PHE A 96 -6.71 -19.95 -4.05
CA PHE A 96 -5.48 -19.26 -4.42
C PHE A 96 -5.74 -18.19 -5.49
N HIS A 97 -6.58 -18.48 -6.48
CA HIS A 97 -6.95 -17.49 -7.49
C HIS A 97 -7.64 -16.27 -6.85
N ASN A 98 -8.62 -16.52 -6.00
CA ASN A 98 -9.35 -15.46 -5.28
C ASN A 98 -8.41 -14.64 -4.39
N LEU A 99 -7.48 -15.29 -3.70
CA LEU A 99 -6.42 -14.67 -2.92
C LEU A 99 -5.61 -13.67 -3.76
N ILE A 100 -5.16 -14.08 -4.95
CA ILE A 100 -4.41 -13.21 -5.85
C ILE A 100 -5.26 -12.03 -6.35
N LEU A 101 -6.55 -12.26 -6.63
CA LEU A 101 -7.46 -11.18 -7.02
C LEU A 101 -7.68 -10.15 -5.90
N MET A 102 -7.88 -10.61 -4.66
CA MET A 102 -8.02 -9.73 -3.50
C MET A 102 -6.74 -8.93 -3.25
N GLN A 103 -5.59 -9.59 -3.33
CA GLN A 103 -4.29 -8.95 -3.19
C GLN A 103 -4.05 -7.90 -4.29
N ASN A 104 -4.39 -8.21 -5.55
CA ASN A 104 -4.31 -7.24 -6.65
C ASN A 104 -5.21 -6.01 -6.41
N ARG A 105 -6.43 -6.22 -5.91
CA ARG A 105 -7.34 -5.14 -5.55
C ARG A 105 -6.73 -4.26 -4.46
N PHE A 106 -6.18 -4.86 -3.40
CA PHE A 106 -5.51 -4.14 -2.33
C PHE A 106 -4.32 -3.33 -2.86
N ILE A 107 -3.49 -3.90 -3.73
CA ILE A 107 -2.35 -3.20 -4.37
C ILE A 107 -2.86 -2.00 -5.17
N ASP A 108 -3.82 -2.21 -6.06
CA ASP A 108 -4.34 -1.15 -6.93
C ASP A 108 -5.00 -0.03 -6.12
N GLN A 109 -5.72 -0.37 -5.04
CA GLN A 109 -6.31 0.61 -4.13
C GLN A 109 -5.23 1.33 -3.30
N SER A 110 -4.26 0.62 -2.73
CA SER A 110 -3.13 1.21 -2.00
C SER A 110 -2.43 2.26 -2.85
N LEU A 111 -2.12 1.93 -4.11
CA LEU A 111 -1.45 2.85 -5.03
C LEU A 111 -2.28 4.11 -5.32
N ARG A 112 -3.60 3.99 -5.45
CA ARG A 112 -4.49 5.14 -5.68
C ARG A 112 -4.55 6.10 -4.49
N PHE A 113 -4.40 5.60 -3.27
CA PHE A 113 -4.48 6.40 -2.05
C PHE A 113 -3.11 6.82 -1.50
N GLY A 114 -2.04 6.75 -2.31
CA GLY A 114 -0.70 7.18 -1.93
C GLY A 114 0.10 6.15 -1.13
N GLY A 115 -0.43 4.94 -0.94
CA GLY A 115 0.29 3.83 -0.31
C GLY A 115 1.30 3.20 -1.27
N ARG A 116 2.44 2.74 -0.74
CA ARG A 116 3.51 2.12 -1.53
C ARG A 116 3.62 0.63 -1.23
N THR A 117 3.26 -0.21 -2.19
CA THR A 117 3.46 -1.66 -2.08
C THR A 117 4.86 -2.08 -2.54
N ILE A 118 5.52 -2.90 -1.73
CA ILE A 118 6.81 -3.52 -2.02
C ILE A 118 6.61 -5.04 -2.11
N PHE A 119 7.14 -5.63 -3.17
CA PHE A 119 7.14 -7.08 -3.35
C PHE A 119 8.50 -7.63 -2.94
N SER A 120 8.50 -8.69 -2.14
CA SER A 120 9.73 -9.35 -1.68
C SER A 120 9.65 -10.85 -2.00
N ASN A 121 10.73 -11.39 -2.57
CA ASN A 121 10.85 -12.81 -2.90
C ASN A 121 11.55 -13.63 -1.80
N ALA A 122 12.22 -12.96 -0.85
CA ALA A 122 12.98 -13.57 0.22
C ALA A 122 13.02 -12.67 1.47
N PHE A 123 12.99 -13.29 2.66
CA PHE A 123 13.14 -12.57 3.94
C PHE A 123 14.51 -11.85 4.07
N SER A 124 15.53 -12.25 3.30
CA SER A 124 16.82 -11.56 3.23
C SER A 124 16.71 -10.13 2.69
N ASP A 125 15.73 -9.86 1.82
CA ASP A 125 15.55 -8.54 1.20
C ASP A 125 14.93 -7.53 2.16
N LEU A 126 14.36 -8.01 3.27
CA LEU A 126 13.65 -7.17 4.22
C LEU A 126 14.55 -6.08 4.80
N HIS A 127 15.84 -6.40 5.06
CA HIS A 127 16.81 -5.43 5.57
C HIS A 127 17.01 -4.26 4.59
N ASN A 128 17.20 -4.56 3.31
CA ASN A 128 17.38 -3.55 2.27
C ASN A 128 16.09 -2.74 2.07
N ILE A 129 14.93 -3.41 2.06
CA ILE A 129 13.63 -2.77 1.97
C ILE A 129 13.41 -1.76 3.10
N TYR A 130 13.73 -2.14 4.35
CA TYR A 130 13.65 -1.19 5.47
C TYR A 130 14.62 -0.03 5.31
N GLY A 131 15.84 -0.28 4.84
CA GLY A 131 16.82 0.77 4.52
C GLY A 131 16.28 1.79 3.53
N ASP A 132 15.68 1.32 2.43
CA ASP A 132 15.06 2.16 1.42
C ASP A 132 13.87 2.96 1.97
N ILE A 133 12.99 2.33 2.75
CA ILE A 133 11.85 3.00 3.39
C ILE A 133 12.33 4.12 4.32
N ILE A 134 13.35 3.86 5.15
CA ILE A 134 13.91 4.85 6.07
C ILE A 134 14.56 6.01 5.31
N HIS A 135 15.28 5.71 4.22
CA HIS A 135 15.88 6.73 3.38
C HIS A 135 14.82 7.60 2.68
N GLU A 136 13.75 6.97 2.19
CA GLU A 136 12.61 7.66 1.57
C GLU A 136 11.85 8.53 2.58
N MET A 137 11.62 8.03 3.80
CA MET A 137 11.02 8.84 4.87
C MET A 137 11.80 10.12 5.12
N LYS A 138 13.14 10.06 5.12
CA LYS A 138 14.00 11.24 5.28
C LYS A 138 13.87 12.20 4.10
N SER A 139 13.41 11.72 2.95
CA SER A 139 13.44 12.42 1.65
C SER A 139 12.06 12.78 1.09
N GLN A 140 10.95 12.52 1.81
CA GLN A 140 9.62 12.96 1.38
C GLN A 140 9.49 14.49 1.44
N TYR A 141 9.25 15.12 0.30
CA TYR A 141 8.92 16.53 0.14
C TYR A 141 7.44 16.67 -0.20
N VAL A 142 6.73 17.57 0.48
CA VAL A 142 5.38 17.98 0.11
C VAL A 142 5.50 19.28 -0.67
N MET A 143 5.05 19.30 -1.92
CA MET A 143 4.89 20.53 -2.69
C MET A 143 3.42 20.89 -2.71
N MET A 144 3.07 22.05 -2.15
CA MET A 144 1.73 22.59 -2.22
C MET A 144 1.68 23.61 -3.36
N TYR A 145 0.72 23.44 -4.26
CA TYR A 145 0.37 24.45 -5.25
C TYR A 145 -0.98 25.05 -4.84
N GLN A 146 -0.98 26.33 -4.47
CA GLN A 146 -2.18 27.12 -4.27
C GLN A 146 -2.32 28.05 -5.47
N SER A 147 -3.43 27.98 -6.18
CA SER A 147 -3.68 28.94 -7.23
C SER A 147 -4.01 30.31 -6.64
N THR A 148 -3.46 31.37 -7.23
CA THR A 148 -3.78 32.76 -6.90
C THR A 148 -5.03 33.27 -7.61
N ASP A 149 -5.61 32.46 -8.49
CA ASP A 149 -6.67 32.86 -9.41
C ASP A 149 -7.88 31.91 -9.25
N LEU A 150 -9.04 32.51 -8.97
CA LEU A 150 -10.28 31.82 -8.58
C LEU A 150 -11.05 31.24 -9.77
N ASP A 151 -10.58 31.47 -11.00
CA ASP A 151 -11.26 30.98 -12.19
C ASP A 151 -11.22 29.44 -12.30
N ALA A 152 -12.35 28.86 -12.71
CA ALA A 152 -12.56 27.40 -12.82
C ALA A 152 -11.84 26.74 -14.01
N VAL A 153 -10.85 27.42 -14.61
CA VAL A 153 -10.11 26.91 -15.76
C VAL A 153 -9.16 25.80 -15.31
N LYS A 154 -9.17 24.67 -16.03
CA LYS A 154 -8.21 23.57 -15.81
C LYS A 154 -6.79 24.09 -15.99
N ARG A 155 -5.89 23.74 -15.06
CA ARG A 155 -4.47 24.10 -15.11
C ARG A 155 -3.59 22.87 -15.16
N ASP A 156 -2.57 22.92 -16.01
CA ASP A 156 -1.55 21.88 -16.08
C ASP A 156 -0.40 22.25 -15.14
N VAL A 157 -0.19 21.42 -14.11
CA VAL A 157 0.95 21.56 -13.19
C VAL A 157 2.03 20.56 -13.59
N LYS A 158 3.17 21.06 -14.09
CA LYS A 158 4.33 20.24 -14.45
C LYS A 158 5.34 20.21 -13.32
N ILE A 159 5.70 19.00 -12.87
CA ILE A 159 6.75 18.78 -11.87
C ILE A 159 7.98 18.23 -12.59
N GLU A 160 9.11 18.94 -12.47
CA GLU A 160 10.40 18.50 -13.01
C GLU A 160 11.39 18.25 -11.86
N THR A 161 12.06 17.10 -11.88
CA THR A 161 13.04 16.72 -10.86
C THR A 161 14.39 16.42 -11.50
N LYS A 162 15.49 16.86 -10.88
CA LYS A 162 16.86 16.66 -11.40
C LYS A 162 17.29 15.19 -11.49
N LYS A 163 16.69 14.33 -10.67
CA LYS A 163 16.83 12.87 -10.73
C LYS A 163 15.47 12.27 -11.08
N ARG A 164 15.44 11.05 -11.64
CA ARG A 164 14.17 10.32 -11.79
C ARG A 164 13.48 10.32 -10.41
N PRO A 165 12.31 10.94 -10.29
CA PRO A 165 11.62 10.92 -9.01
C PRO A 165 11.28 9.46 -8.71
N GLY A 166 11.02 9.17 -7.45
CA GLY A 166 10.25 7.97 -7.11
C GLY A 166 8.85 8.03 -7.76
N ARG A 167 7.90 7.28 -7.23
CA ARG A 167 6.52 7.41 -7.72
C ARG A 167 5.97 8.80 -7.36
N ILE A 168 5.38 9.48 -8.35
CA ILE A 168 4.69 10.77 -8.17
C ILE A 168 3.22 10.47 -7.84
N PHE A 169 2.70 11.10 -6.79
CA PHE A 169 1.28 11.07 -6.44
C PHE A 169 0.72 12.48 -6.61
N ILE A 170 -0.40 12.60 -7.32
CA ILE A 170 -1.09 13.87 -7.54
C ILE A 170 -2.41 13.79 -6.77
N GLU A 171 -2.58 14.65 -5.77
CA GLU A 171 -3.83 14.81 -5.02
C GLU A 171 -4.43 16.16 -5.38
N ILE A 172 -5.63 16.14 -5.96
CA ILE A 172 -6.40 17.35 -6.25
C ILE A 172 -7.35 17.56 -5.09
N SER A 173 -7.07 18.58 -4.27
CA SER A 173 -7.98 19.02 -3.22
C SER A 173 -8.97 20.01 -3.84
N HIS A 174 -10.26 19.74 -3.73
CA HIS A 174 -11.34 20.66 -4.11
C HIS A 174 -11.73 21.55 -2.93
#